data_AF-A0A2X3HHY1-F1
#
_entry.id   AF-A0A2X3HHY1-F1
#
_cell.length_a   1.000
_cell.length_b   1.000
_cell.length_c   1.000
_cell.angle_alpha   90.00
_cell.angle_beta   90.00
_cell.angle_gamma   90.00
#
_symmetry.space_group_name_H-M   'P 1'
#
loop_
_entity.id
_entity.type
_entity.pdbx_description
1 polymer ?
#
loop_
_entity_poly.entity_id
_entity_poly.type
_entity_poly.pdbx_seq_one_letter_code
_entity_poly.pdbx_strand_id
1 'polypeptide(L)'
;MDKSTRGFLFISCCFIIGFLILLNFLVFPGEYWSVYTAVLLLSPAYFFLFNGSKHLKSYTLLTSILILVVLGLTNYLETPDYAWVLYAIPAVLAWPIIIFGGKYSAKFGYSFLMSTLLVLCYIGLNIYFEPRFPFSIFTTFAIYWWPLSVLLARFPRAFSVVGTLWLTLFFIMTNLVTTEDTWWIYPVFAVLFWPLSMFFARHIFTYSILSTLLISLFLITVNLITTPQTVWAIYPIFAVLWWPLSVYFFVYRRKNMKQKFS
;
A
#
# COMPACT_ATOMS: atom_id res chain seq x y z
N MET A 1 11.20 -4.80 -23.01
CA MET A 1 12.14 -3.86 -22.38
C MET A 1 13.39 -3.81 -23.23
N ASP A 2 13.71 -2.62 -23.72
CA ASP A 2 14.76 -2.40 -24.71
C ASP A 2 16.15 -2.52 -24.10
N LYS A 3 17.14 -2.77 -24.94
CA LYS A 3 18.54 -2.97 -24.51
C LYS A 3 19.09 -1.75 -23.75
N SER A 4 18.71 -0.55 -24.17
CA SER A 4 19.09 0.72 -23.52
C SER A 4 18.57 0.78 -22.07
N THR A 5 17.30 0.49 -21.85
CA THR A 5 16.68 0.47 -20.51
C THR A 5 17.33 -0.54 -19.58
N ARG A 6 17.70 -1.73 -20.10
CA ARG A 6 18.41 -2.76 -19.32
C ARG A 6 19.78 -2.28 -18.85
N GLY A 7 20.55 -1.68 -19.76
CA GLY A 7 21.87 -1.13 -19.45
C GLY A 7 21.77 0.00 -18.42
N PHE A 8 20.81 0.90 -18.59
CA PHE A 8 20.57 1.99 -17.64
C PHE A 8 20.24 1.47 -16.23
N LEU A 9 19.32 0.50 -16.11
CA LEU A 9 18.93 -0.08 -14.82
C LEU A 9 20.08 -0.84 -14.16
N PHE A 10 20.86 -1.59 -14.94
CA PHE A 10 22.06 -2.27 -14.43
C PHE A 10 23.07 -1.26 -13.86
N ILE A 11 23.41 -0.22 -14.62
CA ILE A 11 24.33 0.83 -14.19
C ILE A 11 23.79 1.53 -12.94
N SER A 12 22.48 1.80 -12.89
CA SER A 12 21.83 2.40 -11.72
C SER A 12 21.98 1.51 -10.47
N CYS A 13 21.77 0.19 -10.58
CA CYS A 13 22.02 -0.75 -9.48
C CYS A 13 23.49 -0.69 -9.02
N CYS A 14 24.45 -0.68 -9.93
CA CYS A 14 25.87 -0.57 -9.59
C CYS A 14 26.20 0.74 -8.86
N PHE A 15 25.65 1.88 -9.32
CA PHE A 15 25.83 3.16 -8.64
C PHE A 15 25.22 3.17 -7.24
N ILE A 16 24.01 2.61 -7.07
CA ILE A 16 23.37 2.50 -5.75
C ILE A 16 24.20 1.61 -4.82
N ILE A 17 24.70 0.47 -5.32
CA ILE A 17 25.59 -0.41 -4.56
C ILE A 17 26.84 0.35 -4.10
N GLY A 18 27.54 1.03 -5.02
CA GLY A 18 28.73 1.80 -4.70
C GLY A 18 28.44 2.92 -3.69
N PHE A 19 27.33 3.63 -3.87
CA PHE A 19 26.88 4.66 -2.94
C PHE A 19 26.58 4.10 -1.54
N LEU A 20 25.86 2.99 -1.43
CA LEU A 20 25.52 2.38 -0.14
C LEU A 20 26.76 1.91 0.62
N ILE A 21 27.72 1.29 -0.08
CA ILE A 21 29.00 0.86 0.52
C ILE A 21 29.78 2.07 1.01
N LEU A 22 29.90 3.12 0.18
CA LEU A 22 30.58 4.35 0.56
C LEU A 22 29.91 5.04 1.75
N LEU A 23 28.57 5.14 1.74
CA LEU A 23 27.79 5.74 2.81
C LEU A 23 28.00 5.01 4.14
N ASN A 24 27.95 3.68 4.11
CA ASN A 24 28.16 2.87 5.31
C ASN A 24 29.59 3.01 5.84
N PHE A 25 30.60 3.04 4.97
CA PHE A 25 31.98 3.31 5.39
C PHE A 25 32.14 4.70 6.04
N LEU A 26 31.44 5.72 5.53
CA LEU A 26 31.57 7.10 6.02
C LEU A 26 30.75 7.38 7.28
N VAL A 27 29.57 6.77 7.43
CA VAL A 27 28.59 7.13 8.48
C VAL A 27 28.52 6.09 9.59
N PHE A 28 28.73 4.81 9.27
CA PHE A 28 28.56 3.68 10.20
C PHE A 28 29.82 2.80 10.23
N PRO A 29 30.97 3.34 10.66
CA PRO A 29 32.22 2.59 10.66
C PRO A 29 32.11 1.36 11.59
N GLY A 30 32.36 0.17 11.03
CA GLY A 30 32.33 -1.11 11.74
C GLY A 30 31.03 -1.91 11.58
N GLU A 31 29.98 -1.33 10.98
CA GLU A 31 28.75 -2.05 10.64
C GLU A 31 28.75 -2.46 9.17
N TYR A 32 28.20 -3.62 8.84
CA TYR A 32 28.21 -4.16 7.46
C TYR A 32 26.83 -4.14 6.78
N TRP A 33 25.86 -3.36 7.29
CA TRP A 33 24.47 -3.38 6.82
C TRP A 33 24.33 -3.12 5.31
N SER A 34 25.19 -2.28 4.74
CA SER A 34 25.17 -1.94 3.31
C SER A 34 25.54 -3.11 2.42
N VAL A 35 26.36 -4.05 2.90
CA VAL A 35 26.84 -5.21 2.15
C VAL A 35 25.67 -6.16 1.87
N TYR A 36 24.83 -6.42 2.88
CA TYR A 36 23.63 -7.25 2.70
C TYR A 36 22.69 -6.67 1.63
N THR A 37 22.45 -5.36 1.71
CA THR A 37 21.60 -4.63 0.75
C THR A 37 22.22 -4.63 -0.66
N ALA A 38 23.54 -4.45 -0.76
CA ALA A 38 24.26 -4.47 -2.01
C ALA A 38 24.15 -5.83 -2.72
N VAL A 39 24.27 -6.94 -1.96
CA VAL A 39 24.10 -8.30 -2.49
C VAL A 39 22.70 -8.51 -3.05
N LEU A 40 21.65 -8.02 -2.37
CA LEU A 40 20.28 -8.11 -2.87
C LEU A 40 20.06 -7.32 -4.16
N LEU A 41 20.71 -6.17 -4.29
CA LEU A 41 20.68 -5.32 -5.49
C LEU A 41 21.42 -5.92 -6.69
N LEU A 42 22.17 -7.02 -6.52
CA LEU A 42 22.68 -7.81 -7.64
C LEU A 42 21.58 -8.64 -8.31
N SER A 43 20.47 -8.92 -7.62
CA SER A 43 19.38 -9.74 -8.18
C SER A 43 18.63 -9.04 -9.33
N PRO A 44 18.21 -7.75 -9.24
CA PRO A 44 17.62 -7.05 -10.38
C PRO A 44 18.64 -6.84 -11.50
N ALA A 45 19.92 -6.62 -11.16
CA ALA A 45 21.00 -6.50 -12.14
C ALA A 45 21.13 -7.78 -12.99
N TYR A 46 21.09 -8.96 -12.35
CA TYR A 46 21.02 -10.25 -13.03
C TYR A 46 19.76 -10.38 -13.91
N PHE A 47 18.58 -9.99 -13.40
CA PHE A 47 17.32 -10.03 -14.16
C PHE A 47 17.38 -9.25 -15.48
N PHE A 48 17.97 -8.04 -15.43
CA PHE A 48 18.02 -7.15 -16.59
C PHE A 48 19.03 -7.61 -17.64
N LEU A 49 20.17 -8.17 -17.23
CA LEU A 49 21.20 -8.67 -18.15
C LEU A 49 20.76 -9.93 -18.90
N PHE A 50 20.12 -10.88 -18.23
CA PHE A 50 19.83 -12.21 -18.77
C PHE A 50 18.43 -12.37 -19.38
N ASN A 51 17.83 -11.28 -19.85
CA ASN A 51 16.51 -11.32 -20.50
C ASN A 51 15.44 -11.96 -19.59
N GLY A 52 15.37 -11.48 -18.35
CA GLY A 52 14.61 -12.08 -17.26
C GLY A 52 13.12 -12.34 -17.54
N SER A 53 12.51 -11.69 -18.52
CA SER A 53 11.13 -12.01 -18.95
C SER A 53 10.97 -13.44 -19.46
N LYS A 54 12.00 -14.03 -20.10
CA LYS A 54 11.97 -15.44 -20.54
C LYS A 54 12.20 -16.42 -19.40
N HIS A 55 12.90 -15.98 -18.36
CA HIS A 55 13.38 -16.80 -17.25
C HIS A 55 12.74 -16.39 -15.91
N LEU A 56 11.53 -15.83 -15.94
CA LEU A 56 10.88 -15.24 -14.77
C LEU A 56 10.74 -16.25 -13.61
N LYS A 57 10.38 -17.50 -13.91
CA LYS A 57 10.21 -18.57 -12.91
C LYS A 57 11.52 -18.92 -12.19
N SER A 58 12.59 -19.14 -12.94
CA SER A 58 13.92 -19.40 -12.36
C SER A 58 14.46 -18.18 -11.63
N TYR A 59 14.18 -16.97 -12.13
CA TYR A 59 14.57 -15.73 -11.48
C TYR A 59 13.93 -15.57 -10.11
N THR A 60 12.60 -15.75 -10.00
CA THR A 60 11.92 -15.62 -8.71
C THR A 60 12.40 -16.67 -7.71
N LEU A 61 12.69 -17.89 -8.17
CA LEU A 61 13.24 -18.93 -7.29
C LEU A 61 14.63 -18.56 -6.77
N LEU A 62 15.56 -18.20 -7.66
CA LEU A 62 16.93 -17.84 -7.29
C LEU A 62 16.96 -16.60 -6.40
N THR A 63 16.11 -15.61 -6.70
CA THR A 63 16.01 -14.37 -5.92
C THR A 63 15.41 -14.63 -4.54
N SER A 64 14.38 -15.47 -4.43
CA SER A 64 13.85 -15.88 -3.12
C SER A 64 14.89 -16.60 -2.28
N ILE A 65 15.68 -17.52 -2.87
CA ILE A 65 16.77 -18.20 -2.16
C ILE A 65 17.83 -17.17 -1.71
N LEU A 66 18.26 -16.28 -2.59
CA LEU A 66 19.24 -15.24 -2.26
C LEU A 66 18.74 -14.33 -1.14
N ILE A 67 17.48 -13.88 -1.20
CA ILE A 67 16.87 -13.07 -0.14
C ILE A 67 16.89 -13.82 1.19
N LEU A 68 16.47 -15.09 1.22
CA LEU A 68 16.45 -15.86 2.46
C LEU A 68 17.83 -16.13 3.02
N VAL A 69 18.83 -16.40 2.17
CA VAL A 69 20.22 -16.58 2.60
C VAL A 69 20.76 -15.28 3.20
N VAL A 70 20.58 -14.14 2.53
CA VAL A 70 21.06 -12.85 3.03
C VAL A 70 20.36 -12.50 4.35
N LEU A 71 19.03 -12.56 4.41
CA LEU A 71 18.29 -12.25 5.63
C LEU A 71 18.63 -13.23 6.76
N GLY A 72 18.82 -14.52 6.46
CA GLY A 72 19.22 -15.52 7.44
C GLY A 72 20.62 -15.28 8.00
N LEU A 73 21.58 -14.92 7.14
CA LEU A 73 22.92 -14.54 7.56
C LEU A 73 22.90 -13.26 8.40
N THR A 74 22.17 -12.23 7.97
CA THR A 74 22.02 -10.99 8.75
C THR A 74 21.38 -11.27 10.11
N ASN A 75 20.33 -12.09 10.16
CA ASN A 75 19.70 -12.46 11.41
C ASN A 75 20.67 -13.19 12.33
N TYR A 76 21.44 -14.14 11.80
CA TYR A 76 22.41 -14.92 12.58
C TYR A 76 23.57 -14.06 13.12
N LEU A 77 24.06 -13.11 12.32
CA LEU A 77 25.22 -12.29 12.68
C LEU A 77 24.84 -11.14 13.62
N GLU A 78 23.73 -10.44 13.37
CA GLU A 78 23.40 -9.20 14.08
C GLU A 78 22.48 -9.44 15.29
N THR A 79 21.53 -10.37 15.18
CA THR A 79 20.49 -10.59 16.19
C THR A 79 20.16 -12.07 16.35
N PRO A 80 21.12 -12.93 16.75
CA PRO A 80 20.92 -14.38 16.81
C PRO A 80 19.81 -14.81 17.78
N ASP A 81 19.54 -14.00 18.81
CA ASP A 81 18.57 -14.31 19.86
C ASP A 81 17.11 -14.21 19.41
N TYR A 82 16.85 -13.54 18.28
CA TYR A 82 15.49 -13.33 17.77
C TYR A 82 15.42 -13.66 16.28
N ALA A 83 14.76 -14.77 15.95
CA ALA A 83 14.68 -15.33 14.59
C ALA A 83 13.69 -14.56 13.67
N TRP A 84 13.87 -13.24 13.53
CA TRP A 84 13.01 -12.40 12.71
C TRP A 84 12.96 -12.78 11.23
N VAL A 85 13.96 -13.52 10.72
CA VAL A 85 13.96 -14.05 9.34
C VAL A 85 12.71 -14.90 9.06
N LEU A 86 12.15 -15.55 10.09
CA LEU A 86 10.96 -16.38 9.97
C LEU A 86 9.73 -15.59 9.49
N TYR A 87 9.66 -14.28 9.77
CA TYR A 87 8.58 -13.41 9.26
C TYR A 87 8.68 -13.14 7.75
N ALA A 88 9.88 -13.23 7.17
CA ALA A 88 10.09 -13.03 5.75
C ALA A 88 9.76 -14.28 4.92
N ILE A 89 9.93 -15.47 5.50
CA ILE A 89 9.80 -16.75 4.79
C ILE A 89 8.45 -16.89 4.07
N PRO A 90 7.27 -16.67 4.70
CA PRO A 90 5.99 -16.86 4.02
C PRO A 90 5.85 -15.99 2.77
N ALA A 91 6.17 -14.69 2.86
CA ALA A 91 6.08 -13.77 1.73
C ALA A 91 7.10 -14.09 0.62
N VAL A 92 8.35 -14.37 1.00
CA VAL A 92 9.43 -14.65 0.05
C VAL A 92 9.21 -15.97 -0.70
N LEU A 93 8.65 -16.99 -0.04
CA LEU A 93 8.30 -18.26 -0.68
C LEU A 93 6.99 -18.19 -1.46
N ALA A 94 6.02 -17.38 -1.03
CA ALA A 94 4.78 -17.19 -1.78
C ALA A 94 5.02 -16.61 -3.16
N TRP A 95 5.97 -15.69 -3.29
CA TRP A 95 6.25 -15.03 -4.56
C TRP A 95 6.53 -16.00 -5.72
N PRO A 96 7.52 -16.92 -5.66
CA PRO A 96 7.74 -17.90 -6.71
C PRO A 96 6.51 -18.79 -6.90
N ILE A 97 5.85 -19.27 -5.84
CA ILE A 97 4.65 -20.12 -5.94
C ILE A 97 3.56 -19.43 -6.77
N ILE A 98 3.30 -18.15 -6.52
CA ILE A 98 2.32 -17.34 -7.26
C ILE A 98 2.72 -17.21 -8.72
N ILE A 99 4.00 -16.94 -9.01
CA ILE A 99 4.53 -16.83 -10.39
C ILE A 99 4.44 -18.17 -11.14
N PHE A 100 4.72 -19.29 -10.47
CA PHE A 100 4.55 -20.63 -11.03
C PHE A 100 3.08 -20.92 -11.36
N GLY A 101 2.15 -20.43 -10.54
CA GLY A 101 0.71 -20.45 -10.81
C GLY A 101 0.30 -19.71 -12.08
N GLY A 102 1.11 -18.78 -12.59
CA GLY A 102 0.90 -18.12 -13.88
C GLY A 102 -0.50 -17.52 -14.01
N LYS A 103 -1.26 -17.92 -15.04
CA LYS A 103 -2.63 -17.43 -15.27
C LYS A 103 -3.63 -17.80 -14.17
N TYR A 104 -3.37 -18.86 -13.38
CA TYR A 104 -4.24 -19.23 -12.27
C TYR A 104 -4.21 -18.20 -11.15
N SER A 105 -3.12 -17.44 -10.99
CA SER A 105 -3.02 -16.36 -10.00
C SER A 105 -4.09 -15.27 -10.15
N ALA A 106 -4.67 -15.13 -11.35
CA ALA A 106 -5.77 -14.20 -11.64
C ALA A 106 -7.16 -14.83 -11.45
N LYS A 107 -7.27 -16.07 -10.96
CA LYS A 107 -8.54 -16.71 -10.62
C LYS A 107 -8.84 -16.53 -9.13
N PHE A 108 -10.06 -16.14 -8.81
CA PHE A 108 -10.49 -15.88 -7.43
C PHE A 108 -10.14 -17.03 -6.47
N GLY A 109 -10.50 -18.27 -6.82
CA GLY A 109 -10.25 -19.44 -5.96
C GLY A 109 -8.78 -19.64 -5.62
N TYR A 110 -7.87 -19.42 -6.58
CA TYR A 110 -6.43 -19.53 -6.34
C TYR A 110 -5.93 -18.38 -5.46
N SER A 111 -6.29 -17.14 -5.80
CA SER A 111 -5.87 -15.96 -5.01
C SER A 111 -6.39 -16.03 -3.57
N PHE A 112 -7.62 -16.51 -3.37
CA PHE A 112 -8.22 -16.65 -2.05
C PHE A 112 -7.51 -17.74 -1.26
N LEU A 113 -7.35 -18.94 -1.82
CA LEU A 113 -6.65 -20.05 -1.16
C LEU A 113 -5.23 -19.66 -0.72
N MET A 114 -4.44 -19.09 -1.64
CA MET A 114 -3.06 -18.68 -1.35
C MET A 114 -2.99 -17.56 -0.31
N SER A 115 -3.92 -16.61 -0.37
CA SER A 115 -4.03 -15.55 0.64
C SER A 115 -4.36 -16.11 2.02
N THR A 116 -5.34 -17.02 2.10
CA THR A 116 -5.71 -17.67 3.37
C THR A 116 -4.54 -18.47 3.95
N LEU A 117 -3.82 -19.25 3.14
CA LEU A 117 -2.64 -19.98 3.59
C LEU A 117 -1.56 -19.04 4.15
N LEU A 118 -1.27 -17.94 3.45
CA LEU A 118 -0.30 -16.96 3.93
C LEU A 118 -0.73 -16.27 5.23
N VAL A 119 -2.02 -15.93 5.34
CA VAL A 119 -2.58 -15.34 6.56
C VAL A 119 -2.47 -16.31 7.74
N LEU A 120 -2.79 -17.59 7.53
CA LEU A 120 -2.63 -18.62 8.56
C LEU A 120 -1.17 -18.77 9.00
N CYS A 121 -0.20 -18.70 8.07
CA CYS A 121 1.22 -18.66 8.44
C CYS A 121 1.56 -17.47 9.34
N TYR A 122 1.09 -16.27 9.00
CA TYR A 122 1.35 -15.07 9.82
C TYR A 122 0.63 -15.09 11.16
N ILE A 123 -0.58 -15.64 11.24
CA ILE A 123 -1.28 -15.86 12.52
C ILE A 123 -0.47 -16.83 13.40
N GLY A 124 0.03 -17.92 12.82
CA GLY A 124 0.88 -18.89 13.54
C GLY A 124 2.16 -18.24 14.08
N LEU A 125 2.86 -17.45 13.25
CA LEU A 125 4.02 -16.68 13.69
C LEU A 125 3.68 -15.67 14.79
N ASN A 126 2.50 -15.06 14.72
CA ASN A 126 2.04 -14.09 15.71
C ASN A 126 1.77 -14.73 17.06
N ILE A 127 1.09 -15.87 17.09
CA ILE A 127 0.81 -16.60 18.34
C ILE A 127 2.12 -17.08 18.98
N TYR A 128 3.09 -17.53 18.18
CA TYR A 128 4.33 -18.11 18.69
C TYR A 128 5.32 -17.05 19.19
N PHE A 129 5.58 -16.00 18.40
CA PHE A 129 6.63 -15.03 18.72
C PHE A 129 6.12 -13.78 19.46
N GLU A 130 4.94 -13.28 19.13
CA GLU A 130 4.44 -11.99 19.63
C GLU A 130 2.97 -12.07 20.08
N PRO A 131 2.61 -12.95 21.05
CA PRO A 131 1.22 -13.15 21.45
C PRO A 131 0.58 -11.90 22.08
N ARG A 132 1.39 -10.94 22.52
CA ARG A 132 0.93 -9.70 23.16
C ARG A 132 0.43 -8.65 22.17
N PHE A 133 0.91 -8.69 20.93
CA PHE A 133 0.57 -7.70 19.93
C PHE A 133 0.12 -8.40 18.64
N PRO A 134 -1.14 -8.21 18.18
CA PRO A 134 -1.69 -8.97 17.06
C PRO A 134 -1.22 -8.42 15.70
N PHE A 135 0.09 -8.45 15.43
CA PHE A 135 0.65 -7.90 14.19
C PHE A 135 0.09 -8.60 12.92
N SER A 136 -0.44 -9.82 13.05
CA SER A 136 -1.04 -10.55 11.94
C SER A 136 -2.24 -9.82 11.31
N ILE A 137 -2.85 -8.85 12.00
CA ILE A 137 -3.89 -7.97 11.45
C ILE A 137 -3.36 -7.17 10.25
N PHE A 138 -2.13 -6.65 10.34
CA PHE A 138 -1.51 -5.86 9.27
C PHE A 138 -1.22 -6.70 8.02
N THR A 139 -0.66 -7.89 8.22
CA THR A 139 -0.38 -8.82 7.11
C THR A 139 -1.67 -9.34 6.49
N THR A 140 -2.70 -9.63 7.31
CA THR A 140 -4.03 -10.03 6.83
C THR A 140 -4.67 -8.96 5.97
N PHE A 141 -4.63 -7.72 6.42
CA PHE A 141 -5.10 -6.57 5.66
C PHE A 141 -4.42 -6.47 4.28
N ALA A 142 -3.08 -6.52 4.25
CA ALA A 142 -2.30 -6.40 3.03
C ALA A 142 -2.54 -7.58 2.07
N ILE A 143 -2.57 -8.82 2.57
CA ILE A 143 -2.67 -10.02 1.76
C ILE A 143 -4.05 -10.13 1.08
N TYR A 144 -5.15 -9.87 1.80
CA TYR A 144 -6.50 -10.01 1.24
C TYR A 144 -6.87 -8.96 0.18
N TRP A 145 -6.06 -7.91 -0.02
CA TRP A 145 -6.21 -7.04 -1.18
C TRP A 145 -6.11 -7.78 -2.50
N TRP A 146 -5.31 -8.84 -2.57
CA TRP A 146 -5.14 -9.61 -3.79
C TRP A 146 -6.44 -10.29 -4.24
N PRO A 147 -7.08 -11.19 -3.47
CA PRO A 147 -8.33 -11.82 -3.88
C PRO A 147 -9.46 -10.82 -4.02
N LEU A 148 -9.48 -9.74 -3.22
CA LEU A 148 -10.46 -8.66 -3.37
C LEU A 148 -10.33 -7.98 -4.75
N SER A 149 -9.10 -7.66 -5.15
CA SER A 149 -8.82 -7.04 -6.46
C SER A 149 -9.16 -7.98 -7.61
N VAL A 150 -8.86 -9.28 -7.47
CA VAL A 150 -9.23 -10.29 -8.47
C VAL A 150 -10.74 -10.43 -8.61
N LEU A 151 -11.47 -10.47 -7.48
CA LEU A 151 -12.93 -10.63 -7.47
C LEU A 151 -13.64 -9.44 -8.13
N LEU A 152 -13.19 -8.22 -7.86
CA LEU A 152 -13.86 -6.98 -8.28
C LEU A 152 -13.15 -6.26 -9.43
N ALA A 153 -12.18 -6.89 -10.09
CA ALA A 153 -11.38 -6.29 -11.16
C ALA A 153 -12.21 -5.62 -12.28
N ARG A 154 -13.40 -6.18 -12.58
CA ARG A 154 -14.31 -5.67 -13.63
C ARG A 154 -15.31 -4.62 -13.12
N PHE A 155 -15.40 -4.42 -11.81
CA PHE A 155 -16.39 -3.54 -11.17
C PHE A 155 -15.68 -2.47 -10.35
N PRO A 156 -15.04 -1.48 -10.99
CA PRO A 156 -14.18 -0.51 -10.29
C PRO A 156 -14.94 0.33 -9.25
N ARG A 157 -16.24 0.59 -9.47
CA ARG A 157 -17.12 1.24 -8.48
C ARG A 157 -17.35 0.34 -7.25
N ALA A 158 -17.70 -0.93 -7.47
CA ALA A 158 -17.87 -1.88 -6.37
C ALA A 158 -16.54 -2.09 -5.61
N PHE A 159 -15.43 -2.20 -6.34
CA PHE A 159 -14.08 -2.28 -5.76
C PHE A 159 -13.77 -1.09 -4.86
N SER A 160 -14.12 0.14 -5.27
CA SER A 160 -13.90 1.32 -4.42
C SER A 160 -14.74 1.31 -3.13
N VAL A 161 -15.98 0.79 -3.18
CA VAL A 161 -16.84 0.68 -2.00
C VAL A 161 -16.30 -0.40 -1.05
N VAL A 162 -16.06 -1.61 -1.56
CA VAL A 162 -15.58 -2.72 -0.72
C VAL A 162 -14.17 -2.45 -0.20
N GLY A 163 -13.30 -1.86 -1.01
CA GLY A 163 -11.97 -1.42 -0.59
C GLY A 163 -12.02 -0.33 0.49
N THR A 164 -12.98 0.59 0.40
CA THR A 164 -13.22 1.60 1.44
C THR A 164 -13.68 0.96 2.75
N LEU A 165 -14.60 0.00 2.69
CA LEU A 165 -15.03 -0.76 3.87
C LEU A 165 -13.87 -1.55 4.48
N TRP A 166 -13.03 -2.18 3.65
CA TRP A 166 -11.85 -2.92 4.09
C TRP A 166 -10.82 -2.03 4.79
N LEU A 167 -10.48 -0.88 4.20
CA LEU A 167 -9.62 0.14 4.81
C LEU A 167 -10.21 0.69 6.11
N THR A 168 -11.51 0.98 6.12
CA THR A 168 -12.19 1.52 7.30
C THR A 168 -12.14 0.53 8.46
N LEU A 169 -12.48 -0.73 8.20
CA LEU A 169 -12.38 -1.80 9.20
C LEU A 169 -10.94 -1.95 9.71
N PHE A 170 -9.96 -1.92 8.81
CA PHE A 170 -8.55 -2.01 9.19
C PHE A 170 -8.11 -0.85 10.10
N PHE A 171 -8.44 0.41 9.77
CA PHE A 171 -8.06 1.55 10.61
C PHE A 171 -8.76 1.53 11.97
N ILE A 172 -10.04 1.15 12.02
CA ILE A 172 -10.76 0.99 13.29
C ILE A 172 -10.09 -0.09 14.15
N MET A 173 -9.84 -1.28 13.59
CA MET A 173 -9.20 -2.37 14.32
C MET A 173 -7.78 -2.00 14.77
N THR A 174 -7.00 -1.33 13.91
CA THR A 174 -5.65 -0.89 14.25
C THR A 174 -5.68 0.11 15.40
N ASN A 175 -6.60 1.08 15.35
CA ASN A 175 -6.75 2.07 16.42
C ASN A 175 -7.08 1.40 17.75
N LEU A 176 -8.10 0.51 17.77
CA LEU A 176 -8.50 -0.23 18.96
C LEU A 176 -7.37 -1.06 19.60
N VAL A 177 -6.42 -1.54 18.80
CA VAL A 177 -5.29 -2.36 19.26
C VAL A 177 -4.11 -1.49 19.71
N THR A 178 -3.92 -0.30 19.15
CA THR A 178 -2.68 0.47 19.31
C THR A 178 -2.77 1.60 20.32
N THR A 179 -3.90 2.29 20.41
CA THR A 179 -4.03 3.54 21.17
C THR A 179 -5.45 3.75 21.67
N GLU A 180 -5.63 4.41 22.81
CA GLU A 180 -6.95 4.81 23.30
C GLU A 180 -7.52 6.02 22.53
N ASP A 181 -6.65 6.87 21.99
CA ASP A 181 -7.05 8.06 21.21
C ASP A 181 -7.74 7.66 19.90
N THR A 182 -8.84 8.34 19.56
CA THR A 182 -9.64 8.02 18.36
C THR A 182 -9.04 8.64 17.09
N TRP A 183 -7.91 8.10 16.60
CA TRP A 183 -7.26 8.60 15.38
C TRP A 183 -7.78 8.00 14.08
N TRP A 184 -8.51 6.87 14.10
CA TRP A 184 -8.98 6.22 12.87
C TRP A 184 -9.88 7.10 11.98
N ILE A 185 -10.54 8.10 12.56
CA ILE A 185 -11.45 9.02 11.83
C ILE A 185 -10.71 9.78 10.72
N TYR A 186 -9.44 10.15 10.95
CA TYR A 186 -8.63 10.92 10.01
C TYR A 186 -8.38 10.18 8.68
N PRO A 187 -7.80 8.96 8.67
CA PRO A 187 -7.62 8.22 7.42
C PRO A 187 -8.95 7.74 6.82
N VAL A 188 -9.95 7.38 7.63
CA VAL A 188 -11.26 6.94 7.09
C VAL A 188 -11.94 8.06 6.31
N PHE A 189 -11.89 9.29 6.81
CA PHE A 189 -12.34 10.46 6.06
C PHE A 189 -11.68 10.56 4.68
N ALA A 190 -10.36 10.40 4.59
CA ALA A 190 -9.65 10.44 3.31
C ALA A 190 -10.06 9.28 2.40
N VAL A 191 -10.26 8.08 2.95
CA VAL A 191 -10.66 6.90 2.16
C VAL A 191 -12.08 7.06 1.58
N LEU A 192 -13.00 7.72 2.28
CA LEU A 192 -14.36 7.97 1.78
C LEU A 192 -14.40 8.77 0.47
N PHE A 193 -13.34 9.53 0.14
CA PHE A 193 -13.22 10.20 -1.15
C PHE A 193 -13.05 9.25 -2.32
N TRP A 194 -12.57 8.03 -2.10
CA TRP A 194 -12.34 7.09 -3.18
C TRP A 194 -13.64 6.67 -3.89
N PRO A 195 -14.66 6.13 -3.22
CA PRO A 195 -15.93 5.81 -3.88
C PRO A 195 -16.59 7.09 -4.39
N LEU A 196 -16.56 8.19 -3.62
CA LEU A 196 -17.12 9.46 -4.03
C LEU A 196 -16.58 9.92 -5.40
N SER A 197 -15.26 9.83 -5.58
CA SER A 197 -14.59 10.14 -6.85
C SER A 197 -15.00 9.18 -7.96
N MET A 198 -15.04 7.88 -7.68
CA MET A 198 -15.39 6.86 -8.68
C MET A 198 -16.83 6.97 -9.20
N PHE A 199 -17.76 7.44 -8.36
CA PHE A 199 -19.16 7.65 -8.76
C PHE A 199 -19.39 9.00 -9.43
N PHE A 200 -18.80 10.08 -8.89
CA PHE A 200 -19.23 11.44 -9.23
C PHE A 200 -18.17 12.31 -9.93
N ALA A 201 -16.94 11.86 -10.15
CA ALA A 201 -15.90 12.70 -10.79
C ALA A 201 -16.30 13.26 -12.17
N ARG A 202 -17.20 12.58 -12.90
CA ARG A 202 -17.76 13.07 -14.18
C ARG A 202 -18.83 14.16 -14.00
N HIS A 203 -19.47 14.21 -12.84
CA HIS A 203 -20.50 15.18 -12.47
C HIS A 203 -19.91 16.17 -11.46
N ILE A 204 -19.02 17.04 -11.94
CA ILE A 204 -18.17 17.94 -11.14
C ILE A 204 -18.99 18.75 -10.11
N PHE A 205 -20.19 19.22 -10.49
CA PHE A 205 -21.06 19.96 -9.57
C PHE A 205 -21.56 19.09 -8.41
N THR A 206 -22.15 17.92 -8.69
CA THR A 206 -22.58 16.96 -7.66
C THR A 206 -21.40 16.51 -6.79
N TYR A 207 -20.25 16.25 -7.41
CA TYR A 207 -19.02 15.89 -6.69
C TYR A 207 -18.58 16.99 -5.73
N SER A 208 -18.60 18.26 -6.14
CA SER A 208 -18.23 19.40 -5.29
C SER A 208 -19.18 19.58 -4.10
N ILE A 209 -20.49 19.38 -4.30
CA ILE A 209 -21.48 19.45 -3.21
C ILE A 209 -21.24 18.31 -2.21
N LEU A 210 -21.15 17.07 -2.68
CA LEU A 210 -20.96 15.90 -1.81
C LEU A 210 -19.62 15.95 -1.08
N SER A 211 -18.56 16.40 -1.74
CA SER A 211 -17.24 16.59 -1.11
C SER A 211 -17.30 17.66 -0.03
N THR A 212 -18.00 18.77 -0.28
CA THR A 212 -18.19 19.84 0.70
C THR A 212 -18.96 19.35 1.92
N LEU A 213 -20.03 18.57 1.71
CA LEU A 213 -20.80 17.95 2.80
C LEU A 213 -19.93 16.99 3.62
N LEU A 214 -19.14 16.14 2.95
CA LEU A 214 -18.24 15.19 3.61
C LEU A 214 -17.17 15.90 4.44
N ILE A 215 -16.51 16.92 3.89
CA ILE A 215 -15.51 17.74 4.60
C ILE A 215 -16.15 18.45 5.79
N SER A 216 -17.34 19.03 5.61
CA SER A 216 -18.02 19.75 6.67
C SER A 216 -18.41 18.83 7.82
N LEU A 217 -18.97 17.65 7.50
CA LEU A 217 -19.30 16.63 8.51
C LEU A 217 -18.07 16.22 9.29
N PHE A 218 -16.96 15.93 8.61
CA PHE A 218 -15.69 15.57 9.25
C PHE A 218 -15.19 16.68 10.19
N LEU A 219 -15.16 17.94 9.75
CA LEU A 219 -14.71 19.08 10.56
C LEU A 219 -15.59 19.28 11.80
N ILE A 220 -16.91 19.14 11.65
CA ILE A 220 -17.86 19.18 12.79
C ILE A 220 -17.54 18.04 13.77
N THR A 221 -17.37 16.81 13.28
CA THR A 221 -17.04 15.66 14.13
C THR A 221 -15.72 15.87 14.89
N VAL A 222 -14.66 16.33 14.21
CA VAL A 222 -13.36 16.60 14.87
C VAL A 222 -13.49 17.72 15.91
N ASN A 223 -14.25 18.78 15.61
CA ASN A 223 -14.47 19.86 16.56
C ASN A 223 -15.22 19.40 17.82
N LEU A 224 -16.28 18.60 17.65
CA LEU A 224 -17.04 18.02 18.76
C LEU A 224 -16.19 17.12 19.67
N ILE A 225 -15.26 16.35 19.08
CA ILE A 225 -14.39 15.44 19.83
C ILE A 225 -13.26 16.19 20.54
N THR A 226 -12.62 17.14 19.86
CA THR A 226 -11.38 17.77 20.36
C THR A 226 -11.63 18.98 21.25
N THR A 227 -12.57 19.84 20.88
CA THR A 227 -12.72 21.21 21.44
C THR A 227 -14.19 21.64 21.39
N PRO A 228 -15.10 20.95 22.10
CA PRO A 228 -16.54 21.18 22.00
C PRO A 228 -16.96 22.59 22.47
N GLN A 229 -16.14 23.25 23.29
CA GLN A 229 -16.40 24.60 23.80
C GLN A 229 -16.09 25.71 22.79
N THR A 230 -15.42 25.41 21.68
CA THR A 230 -15.00 26.41 20.69
C THR A 230 -15.40 25.95 19.30
N VAL A 231 -16.35 26.66 18.67
CA VAL A 231 -16.92 26.27 17.37
C VAL A 231 -15.99 26.68 16.21
N TRP A 232 -14.77 26.15 16.17
CA TRP A 232 -13.79 26.52 15.14
C TRP A 232 -14.09 25.90 13.78
N ALA A 233 -14.89 24.82 13.70
CA ALA A 233 -15.21 24.16 12.44
C ALA A 233 -15.88 25.09 11.42
N ILE A 234 -16.57 26.15 11.87
CA ILE A 234 -17.27 27.10 11.00
C ILE A 234 -16.33 27.82 10.02
N TYR A 235 -15.09 28.12 10.44
CA TYR A 235 -14.14 28.86 9.62
C TYR A 235 -13.67 28.08 8.38
N PRO A 236 -13.15 26.83 8.50
CA PRO A 236 -12.80 26.03 7.33
C PRO A 236 -14.02 25.59 6.52
N ILE A 237 -15.19 25.34 7.15
CA ILE A 237 -16.42 25.02 6.41
C ILE A 237 -16.82 26.17 5.49
N PHE A 238 -16.77 27.40 6.00
CA PHE A 238 -17.03 28.59 5.19
C PHE A 238 -16.13 28.63 3.95
N ALA A 239 -14.83 28.35 4.09
CA ALA A 239 -13.91 28.30 2.96
C ALA A 239 -14.27 27.20 1.94
N VAL A 240 -14.62 26.00 2.42
CA VAL A 240 -14.95 24.86 1.55
C VAL A 240 -16.26 25.10 0.77
N LEU A 241 -17.23 25.83 1.33
CA LEU A 241 -18.47 26.21 0.64
C LEU A 241 -18.24 27.03 -0.65
N TRP A 242 -17.10 27.71 -0.79
CA TRP A 242 -16.76 28.42 -2.04
C TRP A 242 -16.50 27.46 -3.21
N TRP A 243 -16.20 26.19 -2.94
CA TRP A 243 -15.94 25.22 -3.99
C TRP A 243 -17.18 24.90 -4.85
N PRO A 244 -18.33 24.46 -4.31
CA PRO A 244 -19.53 24.25 -5.12
C PRO A 244 -20.04 25.54 -5.76
N LEU A 245 -19.85 26.69 -5.09
CA LEU A 245 -20.20 28.01 -5.63
C LEU A 245 -19.37 28.35 -6.87
N SER A 246 -18.05 28.14 -6.81
CA SER A 246 -17.15 28.39 -7.95
C SER A 246 -17.45 27.44 -9.11
N VAL A 247 -17.70 26.16 -8.84
CA VAL A 247 -18.11 25.19 -9.86
C VAL A 247 -19.42 25.59 -10.52
N TYR A 248 -20.40 26.05 -9.74
CA TYR A 248 -21.68 26.53 -10.27
C TYR A 248 -21.50 27.71 -11.24
N PHE A 249 -20.80 28.77 -10.82
CA PHE A 249 -20.67 29.98 -11.62
C PHE A 249 -19.72 29.83 -12.82
N PHE A 250 -18.58 29.16 -12.65
CA PHE A 250 -17.54 29.10 -13.69
C PHE A 250 -17.70 27.92 -14.65
N VAL A 251 -18.26 26.79 -14.19
CA VAL A 251 -18.40 25.57 -15.02
C VAL A 251 -19.84 25.38 -15.46
N TYR A 252 -20.77 25.24 -14.52
CA TYR A 252 -22.15 24.83 -14.83
C TYR A 252 -22.92 25.91 -15.58
N ARG A 253 -22.96 27.15 -15.06
CA ARG A 253 -23.66 28.28 -15.69
C ARG A 253 -23.11 28.58 -17.08
N ARG A 254 -21.79 28.55 -17.26
CA ARG A 254 -21.14 28.84 -18.55
C ARG A 254 -21.48 27.80 -19.61
N LYS A 255 -21.54 26.52 -19.24
CA LYS A 255 -21.93 25.43 -20.15
C LYS A 255 -23.37 25.59 -20.63
N ASN A 256 -24.30 25.88 -19.72
CA ASN A 256 -25.72 26.08 -20.05
C ASN A 256 -25.94 27.31 -20.92
N MET A 257 -25.20 28.40 -20.68
CA MET A 257 -25.26 29.60 -21.53
C MET A 257 -24.77 29.29 -22.95
N LYS A 258 -23.62 28.62 -23.11
CA LYS A 258 -23.12 28.24 -24.45
C LYS A 258 -24.11 27.36 -25.23
N GLN A 259 -24.80 26.43 -24.57
CA GLN A 259 -25.82 25.59 -25.21
C GLN A 259 -27.06 26.37 -25.65
N LYS A 260 -27.41 27.47 -24.98
CA LYS A 260 -28.59 28.30 -25.32
C LYS A 260 -28.35 29.22 -26.52
N PHE A 261 -27.10 29.51 -26.86
CA PHE A 261 -26.70 30.44 -27.93
C PHE A 261 -25.94 29.75 -29.08
N SER A 262 -25.98 28.43 -29.15
CA SER A 262 -25.48 27.62 -30.28
C SER A 262 -26.65 26.96 -31.00
#